data_AF-A0A2N2Z0L5-F1
#
_entry.id   AF-A0A2N2Z0L5-F1
#
_cell.length_a   1.000
_cell.length_b   1.000
_cell.length_c   1.000
_cell.angle_alpha   90.00
_cell.angle_beta   90.00
_cell.angle_gamma   90.00
#
_symmetry.space_group_name_H-M   'P 1'
#
loop_
_entity.id
_entity.type
_entity.pdbx_description
1 polymer ?
#
loop_
_entity_poly.entity_id
_entity_poly.type
_entity_poly.pdbx_seq_one_letter_code
_entity_poly.pdbx_strand_id
1 'polypeptide(L)' 'YRYICMEAGHVAQNIHLQAVALGLGSVPVGAFDDDKIGEILGCKENEVPLYIIPVGFEAEE' A
#
# COMPACT_ATOMS: atom_id res chain seq x y z
N TYR A 1 -6.87 14.75 6.67
CA TYR A 1 -6.99 13.32 7.00
C TYR A 1 -8.18 12.62 6.34
N ARG A 2 -9.44 12.97 6.64
CA ARG A 2 -10.62 12.20 6.14
C ARG A 2 -10.61 11.92 4.62
N TYR A 3 -10.41 12.93 3.78
CA TYR A 3 -10.37 12.75 2.33
C TYR A 3 -9.15 11.96 1.85
N ILE A 4 -7.99 12.20 2.45
CA ILE A 4 -6.75 11.49 2.14
C ILE A 4 -6.93 9.98 2.35
N CYS A 5 -7.56 9.57 3.46
CA CYS A 5 -7.84 8.16 3.71
C CYS A 5 -8.83 7.55 2.71
N MET A 6 -9.86 8.30 2.29
CA MET A 6 -10.81 7.84 1.27
C MET A 6 -10.15 7.68 -0.10
N GLU A 7 -9.32 8.65 -0.50
CA GLU A 7 -8.59 8.59 -1.76
C GLU A 7 -7.56 7.46 -1.77
N ALA A 8 -6.80 7.30 -0.69
CA ALA A 8 -5.86 6.17 -0.55
C ALA A 8 -6.58 4.82 -0.62
N GLY A 9 -7.76 4.70 -0.01
CA GLY A 9 -8.61 3.52 -0.13
C GLY A 9 -9.06 3.25 -1.58
N HIS A 10 -9.48 4.29 -2.31
CA HIS A 10 -9.85 4.15 -3.72
C HIS A 10 -8.65 3.72 -4.59
N VAL A 11 -7.48 4.32 -4.38
CA VAL A 11 -6.24 3.96 -5.09
C VAL A 11 -5.86 2.51 -4.80
N ALA A 12 -5.91 2.10 -3.53
CA ALA A 12 -5.61 0.72 -3.14
C ALA A 12 -6.57 -0.28 -3.79
N GLN A 13 -7.87 0.03 -3.84
CA GLN A 13 -8.83 -0.86 -4.49
C GLN A 13 -8.57 -1.02 -5.99
N ASN A 14 -8.13 0.03 -6.68
CA ASN A 14 -7.71 -0.08 -8.08
C ASN A 14 -6.52 -1.02 -8.24
N ILE A 15 -5.53 -0.94 -7.34
CA ILE A 15 -4.38 -1.85 -7.32
C ILE A 15 -4.86 -3.30 -7.08
N HIS A 16 -5.76 -3.53 -6.12
CA HIS A 16 -6.30 -4.87 -5.85
C HIS A 16 -7.02 -5.46 -7.05
N LEU A 17 -7.86 -4.67 -7.74
CA LEU A 17 -8.58 -5.13 -8.92
C LEU A 17 -7.63 -5.46 -10.09
N GLN A 18 -6.57 -4.68 -10.28
CA GLN A 18 -5.56 -4.98 -11.30
C GLN A 18 -4.71 -6.20 -10.94
N ALA A 19 -4.34 -6.36 -9.67
CA ALA A 19 -3.63 -7.55 -9.21
C ALA A 19 -4.44 -8.83 -9.53
N VAL A 20 -5.73 -8.85 -9.18
CA VAL A 20 -6.62 -9.98 -9.49
C VAL A 20 -6.73 -10.21 -11.00
N ALA A 21 -6.86 -9.15 -11.81
CA ALA A 21 -6.92 -9.28 -13.27
C ALA A 21 -5.64 -9.89 -13.89
N LEU A 22 -4.50 -9.70 -13.24
CA LEU A 22 -3.20 -10.26 -13.63
C LEU A 22 -2.91 -11.64 -13.02
N GLY A 23 -3.83 -12.21 -12.24
CA GLY A 23 -3.60 -13.47 -11.52
C GLY A 23 -2.65 -13.34 -10.33
N LEU A 24 -2.56 -12.15 -9.74
CA LEU A 24 -1.72 -11.84 -8.57
C LEU A 24 -2.59 -11.66 -7.31
N GLY A 25 -2.01 -11.96 -6.16
CA GLY A 25 -2.50 -11.57 -4.85
C GLY A 25 -2.01 -10.18 -4.45
N SER A 26 -2.76 -9.49 -3.60
CA SER A 26 -2.33 -8.23 -2.98
C SER A 26 -2.98 -8.04 -1.62
N VAL A 27 -2.27 -7.38 -0.70
CA VAL A 27 -2.75 -7.18 0.68
C VAL A 27 -2.60 -5.73 1.09
N PRO A 28 -3.66 -5.07 1.57
CA PRO A 28 -3.52 -3.75 2.17
C PRO A 28 -2.93 -3.84 3.59
N VAL A 29 -1.82 -3.15 3.84
CA VAL A 29 -1.19 -3.07 5.17
C VAL A 29 -1.17 -1.62 5.65
N GLY A 30 -1.91 -1.35 6.73
CA GLY A 30 -1.98 -0.03 7.38
C GLY A 30 -1.31 0.04 8.75
N ALA A 31 -0.72 -1.05 9.22
CA ALA A 31 0.00 -1.09 10.50
C ALA A 31 1.49 -1.40 10.24
N PHE A 32 2.31 -0.37 10.35
CA PHE A 32 3.77 -0.41 10.24
C PHE A 32 4.36 0.78 11.00
N ASP A 33 5.68 0.84 11.09
CA ASP A 33 6.39 1.97 11.70
C ASP A 33 6.58 3.08 10.66
N ASP A 34 5.78 4.14 10.75
CA ASP A 34 5.75 5.23 9.77
C ASP A 34 7.11 5.94 9.65
N ASP A 35 7.79 6.19 10.78
CA ASP A 35 9.07 6.88 10.81
C ASP A 35 10.16 6.03 10.16
N LYS A 36 10.22 4.74 10.52
CA LYS A 36 11.19 3.80 9.96
C LYS A 36 10.98 3.60 8.46
N ILE A 37 9.73 3.48 8.00
CA ILE A 37 9.42 3.35 6.58
C ILE A 37 9.73 4.66 5.84
N GLY A 38 9.41 5.81 6.44
CA GLY A 38 9.74 7.12 5.88
C GLY A 38 11.25 7.29 5.67
N GLU A 39 12.07 6.88 6.64
CA GLU A 39 13.54 6.89 6.51
C GLU A 39 14.02 5.98 5.38
N ILE A 40 13.53 4.72 5.33
CA ILE A 40 13.91 3.75 4.31
C ILE A 40 13.57 4.25 2.89
N LEU A 41 12.42 4.90 2.72
CA LEU A 41 11.96 5.43 1.45
C LEU A 41 12.56 6.82 1.10
N GLY A 42 13.27 7.46 2.04
CA GLY A 42 13.79 8.81 1.86
C GLY A 42 12.71 9.87 1.75
N CYS A 43 11.58 9.70 2.44
CA CYS A 43 10.48 10.66 2.48
C CYS A 43 10.94 12.02 3.01
N LYS A 44 10.42 13.09 2.41
CA LYS A 44 10.63 14.46 2.93
C LYS A 44 9.83 14.68 4.21
N GLU A 45 10.13 15.74 4.97
CA GLU A 45 9.40 16.11 6.21
C GLU A 45 7.88 16.21 6.03
N ASN A 46 7.41 16.51 4.82
CA ASN A 46 5.98 16.67 4.50
C ASN A 46 5.37 15.45 3.78
N GLU A 47 6.07 14.32 3.73
CA GLU A 47 5.63 13.06 3.13
C GLU A 47 5.53 11.99 4.23
N VAL A 48 4.34 11.38 4.38
CA VAL A 48 4.10 10.33 5.38
C VAL A 48 3.57 9.09 4.66
N PRO A 49 4.21 7.92 4.83
CA PRO A 49 3.69 6.67 4.29
C PRO A 49 2.32 6.35 4.91
N LEU A 50 1.30 6.16 4.08
CA LEU A 50 -0.06 5.89 4.56
C LEU A 50 -0.47 4.42 4.41
N TYR A 51 0.12 3.74 3.43
CA TYR A 51 -0.29 2.39 3.05
C TYR A 51 0.83 1.65 2.34
N ILE A 52 1.03 0.39 2.71
CA ILE A 52 1.92 -0.52 2.01
C ILE A 52 1.05 -1.62 1.39
N ILE A 53 1.26 -1.91 0.11
CA ILE A 53 0.50 -2.93 -0.61
C ILE A 53 1.49 -3.92 -1.25
N PRO A 54 1.81 -5.05 -0.58
CA PRO A 54 2.51 -6.14 -1.22
C PRO A 54 1.67 -6.69 -2.36
N VAL A 55 2.32 -7.02 -3.48
CA VAL A 55 1.72 -7.64 -4.67
C VAL A 55 2.64 -8.75 -5.14
N GLY A 56 2.09 -9.92 -5.44
CA GLY A 56 2.88 -11.06 -5.88
C GLY A 56 2.04 -12.26 -6.29
N PHE A 57 2.71 -13.29 -6.79
CA PHE A 57 2.07 -14.57 -7.06
C PHE A 57 1.76 -15.28 -5.74
N GLU A 58 0.71 -16.11 -5.77
CA GLU A 58 0.45 -17.05 -4.69
C GLU A 58 1.68 -17.96 -4.50
N ALA A 59 2.07 -18.19 -3.25
CA ALA A 59 3.16 -19.10 -2.96
C ALA A 59 2.73 -20.52 -3.30
N GLU A 60 3.62 -21.29 -3.95
CA GLU A 60 3.44 -22.74 -4.05
C GLU A 60 3.55 -23.35 -2.64
N GLU A 61 2.68 -24.33 -2.33
CA GLU A 61 2.71 -25.08 -1.05
C GLU A 61 4.01 -25.86 -0.84
#